data_AF-A0A8B6X457-F1
#
_entry.id   AF-A0A8B6X457-F1
#
_cell.length_a   1.000
_cell.length_b   1.000
_cell.length_c   1.000
_cell.angle_alpha   90.00
_cell.angle_beta   90.00
_cell.angle_gamma   90.00
#
_symmetry.space_group_name_H-M   'P 1'
#
loop_
_entity.id
_entity.type
_entity.pdbx_description
1 polymer ?
#
loop_
_entity_poly.entity_id
_entity_poly.type
_entity_poly.pdbx_seq_one_letter_code
_entity_poly.pdbx_strand_id
1 'polypeptide(L)' 'MTHPELWIGSFDQLLRHDLTGCRHAARRAALMLERLIDSGDLDAELRSLCEAMTERLLDRSGVPA' A
#
# COMPACT_ATOMS: atom_id res chain seq x y z
N MET A 1 -3.85 2.79 -17.29
CA MET A 1 -2.64 2.06 -17.73
C MET A 1 -2.06 1.36 -16.52
N THR A 2 -1.71 0.07 -16.57
CA THR A 2 -1.21 -0.60 -15.36
C THR A 2 0.08 0.08 -14.87
N HIS A 3 0.21 0.31 -13.55
CA HIS A 3 1.39 0.91 -12.92
C HIS A 3 2.29 -0.18 -12.30
N PRO A 4 3.05 -0.96 -13.11
CA PRO A 4 3.81 -2.11 -12.61
C PRO A 4 4.83 -1.72 -11.54
N GLU A 5 5.48 -0.56 -11.67
CA GLU A 5 6.45 -0.04 -10.70
C GLU A 5 5.82 0.24 -9.32
N LEU A 6 4.58 0.74 -9.29
CA LEU A 6 3.87 0.98 -8.03
C LEU A 6 3.47 -0.35 -7.39
N TRP A 7 3.03 -1.33 -8.17
CA TRP A 7 2.69 -2.66 -7.66
C TRP A 7 3.92 -3.40 -7.12
N ILE A 8 5.00 -3.45 -7.90
CA ILE A 8 6.28 -4.07 -7.49
C ILE A 8 6.80 -3.40 -6.23
N GLY A 9 6.83 -2.06 -6.19
CA GLY A 9 7.25 -1.31 -5.01
C GLY A 9 6.38 -1.58 -3.79
N SER A 10 5.05 -1.60 -3.96
CA SER A 10 4.10 -1.90 -2.87
C SER A 10 4.35 -3.29 -2.30
N PHE A 11 4.51 -4.31 -3.14
CA PHE A 11 4.75 -5.68 -2.72
C PHE A 11 6.12 -5.87 -2.06
N ASP A 12 7.18 -5.21 -2.56
CA ASP A 12 8.49 -5.21 -1.91
C ASP A 12 8.41 -4.64 -0.48
N GLN A 13 7.72 -3.50 -0.30
CA GLN A 13 7.58 -2.89 1.01
C GLN A 13 6.69 -3.71 1.95
N LEU A 14 5.65 -4.37 1.44
CA LEU A 14 4.83 -5.30 2.21
C LEU A 14 5.66 -6.50 2.69
N LEU A 15 6.39 -7.16 1.79
CA LEU A 15 7.23 -8.30 2.13
C LEU A 15 8.31 -7.90 3.14
N ARG A 16 8.94 -6.74 2.95
CA ARG A 16 9.93 -6.22 3.89
C ARG A 16 9.34 -5.95 5.27
N HIS A 17 8.12 -5.39 5.33
CA HIS A 17 7.41 -5.20 6.59
C HIS A 17 7.14 -6.53 7.28
N ASP A 18 6.61 -7.52 6.54
CA ASP A 18 6.30 -8.85 7.07
C ASP A 18 7.53 -9.57 7.63
N LEU A 19 8.66 -9.51 6.91
CA LEU A 19 9.90 -10.16 7.32
C LEU A 19 10.62 -9.48 8.48
N THR A 20 10.44 -8.17 8.70
CA THR A 20 11.29 -7.38 9.62
C THR A 20 10.53 -6.64 10.71
N GLY A 21 9.20 -6.51 10.59
CA GLY A 21 8.39 -5.62 11.43
C GLY A 21 8.67 -4.13 11.20
N CYS A 22 9.39 -3.74 10.14
CA CYS A 22 9.75 -2.35 9.90
C CYS A 22 8.49 -1.49 9.65
N ARG A 23 8.17 -0.58 10.58
CA ARG A 23 7.03 0.34 10.46
C ARG A 23 7.13 1.29 9.27
N HIS A 24 8.35 1.69 8.90
CA HIS A 24 8.57 2.57 7.76
C HIS A 24 8.28 1.86 6.43
N ALA A 25 8.50 0.55 6.35
CA ALA A 25 8.13 -0.24 5.19
C ALA A 25 6.59 -0.33 5.05
N ALA A 26 5.86 -0.54 6.16
CA ALA A 26 4.39 -0.50 6.14
C ALA A 26 3.86 0.86 5.64
N ARG A 27 4.40 1.97 6.16
CA ARG A 27 4.02 3.32 5.70
C ARG A 27 4.31 3.52 4.21
N ARG A 28 5.47 3.07 3.72
CA ARG A 28 5.82 3.20 2.30
C ARG A 28 4.90 2.39 1.40
N ALA A 29 4.51 1.18 1.82
CA ALA A 29 3.51 0.38 1.12
C ALA A 29 2.17 1.12 1.04
N ALA A 30 1.68 1.67 2.17
CA ALA A 30 0.44 2.45 2.21
C ALA A 30 0.44 3.62 1.21
N LEU A 31 1.50 4.44 1.21
CA LEU A 31 1.63 5.59 0.28
C LEU A 31 1.66 5.16 -1.21
N MET A 32 2.19 3.98 -1.52
CA MET A 32 2.19 3.46 -2.89
C MET A 32 0.80 2.95 -3.31
N LEU A 33 0.05 2.36 -2.38
CA LEU A 33 -1.35 1.96 -2.60
C LEU A 33 -2.28 3.17 -2.76
N GLU A 34 -2.10 4.24 -1.98
CA GLU A 34 -2.81 5.52 -2.18
C GLU A 34 -2.58 6.07 -3.58
N ARG A 35 -1.34 6.06 -4.06
CA ARG A 35 -1.02 6.46 -5.45
C ARG A 35 -1.69 5.58 -6.51
N LEU A 36 -1.86 4.30 -6.23
CA LEU A 36 -2.60 3.39 -7.11
C LEU A 36 -4.10 3.73 -7.11
N ILE A 37 -4.68 4.04 -5.96
CA ILE A 37 -6.08 4.50 -5.85
C ILE A 37 -6.29 5.79 -6.64
N ASP A 38 -5.40 6.77 -6.44
CA ASP A 38 -5.45 8.09 -7.07
C ASP A 38 -5.23 8.06 -8.58
N SER A 39 -4.60 7.00 -9.11
CA SER A 39 -4.40 6.84 -10.56
C SER A 39 -5.71 6.74 -11.34
N GLY A 40 -6.81 6.36 -10.68
CA GLY A 40 -8.11 6.15 -11.32
C GLY A 40 -8.21 4.87 -12.16
N ASP A 41 -7.11 4.12 -12.32
CA ASP A 41 -7.04 2.93 -13.17
C ASP A 41 -7.55 1.64 -12.51
N LEU A 42 -7.98 1.70 -11.24
CA LEU A 42 -8.52 0.56 -10.50
C LEU A 42 -10.03 0.44 -10.68
N ASP A 43 -10.49 -0.80 -10.86
CA ASP A 43 -11.91 -1.14 -10.68
C ASP A 43 -12.35 -0.96 -9.21
N ALA A 44 -13.64 -1.08 -8.96
CA ALA A 44 -14.21 -0.84 -7.63
C ALA A 44 -13.73 -1.86 -6.57
N GLU A 45 -13.52 -3.11 -6.96
CA GLU A 45 -13.10 -4.18 -6.05
C GLU A 45 -11.64 -3.98 -5.64
N LEU A 46 -10.77 -3.74 -6.61
CA LEU A 46 -9.35 -3.51 -6.38
C LEU A 46 -9.11 -2.19 -5.65
N ARG A 47 -9.90 -1.14 -5.91
CA ARG A 47 -9.89 0.11 -5.14
C ARG A 47 -10.21 -0.14 -3.66
N SER A 48 -11.32 -0.81 -3.38
CA SER A 48 -11.74 -1.13 -2.00
C SER A 48 -10.69 -1.97 -1.25
N LEU A 49 -10.08 -2.93 -1.94
CA LEU A 49 -8.97 -3.70 -1.38
C LEU A 49 -7.77 -2.81 -1.04
N CYS A 50 -7.36 -1.92 -1.94
CA CYS A 50 -6.25 -1.01 -1.70
C CYS A 50 -6.54 -0.07 -0.51
N GLU A 51 -7.75 0.49 -0.40
CA GLU A 51 -8.16 1.35 0.70
C GLU A 51 -8.06 0.62 2.05
N ALA A 52 -8.66 -0.58 2.14
CA ALA A 52 -8.63 -1.39 3.34
C ALA A 52 -7.21 -1.87 3.73
N MET A 53 -6.32 -2.04 2.74
CA MET A 53 -4.91 -2.35 2.98
C MET A 53 -4.15 -1.12 3.49
N THR A 54 -4.34 0.04 2.87
CA THR A 54 -3.74 1.32 3.27
C THR A 54 -4.05 1.61 4.74
N GLU A 55 -5.33 1.58 5.13
CA GLU A 55 -5.75 1.82 6.52
C GLU A 55 -5.02 0.91 7.52
N ARG A 56 -4.98 -0.40 7.24
CA ARG A 56 -4.29 -1.39 8.09
C ARG A 56 -2.79 -1.16 8.18
N LEU A 57 -2.17 -0.72 7.09
CA LEU A 57 -0.72 -0.47 7.05
C LEU A 57 -0.35 0.82 7.78
N LEU A 58 -1.19 1.85 7.71
CA LEU A 58 -1.02 3.09 8.47
C LEU A 58 -1.10 2.82 9.97
N ASP A 59 -2.11 2.07 10.42
CA ASP A 59 -2.24 1.60 11.81
C ASP A 59 -0.97 0.85 12.28
N ARG A 60 -0.50 -0.12 11.49
CA ARG A 60 0.75 -0.87 11.76
C ARG A 60 2.01 -0.01 11.72
N SER A 61 1.98 1.11 11.02
CA SER A 61 3.11 2.04 10.96
C SER A 61 3.20 2.96 12.18
N GLY A 62 2.15 3.03 13.00
CA GLY A 62 2.04 3.95 14.13
C GLY A 62 1.75 5.39 13.72
N VAL A 63 1.26 5.60 12.49
CA VAL A 63 0.77 6.89 11.99
C VAL A 63 -0.75 6.75 11.83
N PRO A 64 -1.58 7.61 12.45
CA PRO A 64 -3.02 7.55 12.26
C PRO A 64 -3.37 7.79 10.78
N ALA A 65 -4.36 7.03 10.29
CA ALA A 65 -4.96 7.19 8.97
C ALA A 65 -5.68 8.53 8.82
#